data_AF-A0A9D5STN9-F1
#
_entry.id   AF-A0A9D5STN9-F1
#
_cell.length_a   1.000
_cell.length_b   1.000
_cell.length_c   1.000
_cell.angle_alpha   90.00
_cell.angle_beta   90.00
_cell.angle_gamma   90.00
#
_symmetry.space_group_name_H-M   'P 1'
#
loop_
_entity.id
_entity.type
_entity.pdbx_description
1 polymer ?
#
loop_
_entity_poly.entity_id
_entity_poly.type
_entity_poly.pdbx_seq_one_letter_code
_entity_poly.pdbx_strand_id
1 'polypeptide(L)'
;MKIKLRRIFNIFRPSTLAFLVLFTAFYIVSCLLIGYHPAEIPCFLLFLVLVLSLVPFSYTESLELQDGKFVYTEACYRDHGFSFVIRRLTPQTPVTFTIERLRGIEFKQNVIEKLFDSGHIILDGHTLYTADERYVDSIKDREVHRIYGIPHFKEFQKEIYEKLNTGEIARI
;
A
#
# COMPACT_ATOMS: atom_id res chain seq x y z
N MET A 1 18.99 -7.40 -1.47
CA MET A 1 17.89 -8.26 -0.97
C MET A 1 16.61 -7.87 -1.69
N LYS A 2 15.83 -8.81 -2.25
CA LYS A 2 14.53 -8.53 -2.90
C LYS A 2 13.41 -9.33 -2.26
N ILE A 3 12.32 -8.65 -1.94
CA ILE A 3 11.15 -9.23 -1.26
C ILE A 3 9.90 -8.93 -2.07
N LYS A 4 9.09 -9.98 -2.28
CA LYS A 4 7.75 -9.86 -2.85
C LYS A 4 6.75 -9.57 -1.74
N LEU A 5 5.95 -8.52 -1.91
CA LEU A 5 5.01 -8.09 -0.89
C LEU A 5 3.66 -8.81 -1.03
N ARG A 6 3.03 -9.09 0.11
CA ARG A 6 1.69 -9.68 0.18
C ARG A 6 0.65 -8.60 -0.09
N ARG A 7 0.11 -8.62 -1.31
CA ARG A 7 -0.85 -7.62 -1.82
C ARG A 7 -2.03 -7.37 -0.88
N ILE A 8 -2.53 -8.40 -0.20
CA ILE A 8 -3.69 -8.31 0.71
C ILE A 8 -3.50 -7.31 1.85
N PHE A 9 -2.27 -7.09 2.32
CA PHE A 9 -1.99 -6.15 3.41
C PHE A 9 -1.99 -4.68 2.95
N ASN A 10 -2.08 -4.40 1.64
CA ASN A 10 -2.32 -3.03 1.17
C ASN A 10 -3.72 -2.52 1.54
N ILE A 11 -4.62 -3.40 2.03
CA ILE A 11 -5.89 -2.98 2.62
C ILE A 11 -5.71 -2.09 3.86
N PHE A 12 -4.54 -2.17 4.52
CA PHE A 12 -4.18 -1.34 5.67
C PHE A 12 -3.61 0.03 5.28
N ARG A 13 -3.52 0.35 3.98
CA ARG A 13 -3.19 1.72 3.55
C ARG A 13 -4.28 2.68 4.04
N PRO A 14 -3.93 3.91 4.49
CA PRO A 14 -4.90 4.87 5.01
C PRO A 14 -6.04 5.20 4.03
N SER A 15 -5.75 5.26 2.73
CA SER A 15 -6.75 5.49 1.69
C SER A 15 -7.78 4.36 1.62
N THR A 16 -7.33 3.10 1.68
CA THR A 16 -8.19 1.92 1.67
C THR A 16 -8.99 1.80 2.97
N LEU A 17 -8.37 2.09 4.11
CA LEU A 17 -9.05 2.10 5.41
C LEU A 17 -10.13 3.17 5.47
N ALA A 18 -9.86 4.39 5.00
CA ALA A 18 -10.85 5.45 4.95
C ALA A 18 -12.06 5.05 4.09
N PHE A 19 -11.81 4.39 2.95
CA PHE A 19 -12.86 3.84 2.10
C PHE A 19 -13.70 2.77 2.81
N LEU A 20 -13.04 1.80 3.48
CA LEU A 20 -13.71 0.77 4.28
C LEU A 20 -14.57 1.37 5.39
N VAL A 21 -14.06 2.36 6.12
CA VAL A 21 -14.78 3.04 7.20
C VAL A 21 -16.02 3.76 6.65
N LEU A 22 -15.89 4.51 5.56
CA LEU A 22 -17.03 5.17 4.91
C LEU A 22 -18.08 4.14 4.46
N PHE A 23 -17.64 3.06 3.85
CA PHE A 23 -18.52 2.00 3.38
C PHE A 23 -19.26 1.29 4.52
N THR A 24 -18.58 0.99 5.62
CA THR A 24 -19.21 0.45 6.84
C THR A 24 -20.18 1.44 7.47
N ALA A 25 -19.85 2.74 7.47
CA ALA A 25 -20.77 3.77 7.96
C ALA A 25 -22.05 3.82 7.13
N PHE A 26 -21.95 3.76 5.79
CA PHE A 26 -23.11 3.69 4.90
C PHE A 26 -23.99 2.47 5.19
N TYR A 27 -23.40 1.32 5.49
CA TYR A 27 -24.14 0.11 5.88
C TYR A 27 -24.93 0.29 7.16
N ILE A 28 -24.27 0.77 8.21
CA ILE A 28 -24.89 0.98 9.52
C ILE A 28 -26.06 1.96 9.37
N VAL A 29 -25.88 3.07 8.65
CA VAL A 29 -26.96 4.03 8.39
C VAL A 29 -28.11 3.39 7.60
N SER A 30 -27.81 2.57 6.59
CA SER A 30 -28.83 1.87 5.81
C SER A 30 -29.65 0.90 6.68
N CYS A 31 -29.00 0.12 7.54
CA CYS A 31 -29.68 -0.77 8.50
C CYS A 31 -30.54 0.00 9.52
N LEU A 32 -30.12 1.20 9.93
CA LEU A 32 -30.90 2.05 10.85
C LEU A 32 -32.13 2.64 10.17
N LEU A 33 -32.05 3.00 8.88
CA LEU A 33 -33.14 3.64 8.13
C LEU A 33 -34.17 2.63 7.59
N ILE A 34 -33.73 1.45 7.17
CA ILE A 34 -34.58 0.46 6.48
C ILE A 34 -34.95 -0.71 7.41
N GLY A 35 -34.29 -0.82 8.57
CA GLY A 35 -34.41 -1.95 9.47
C GLY A 35 -33.42 -3.06 9.12
N TYR A 36 -32.99 -3.83 10.12
CA TYR A 36 -32.05 -4.93 9.90
C TYR A 36 -32.77 -6.17 9.36
N HIS A 37 -32.40 -6.60 8.16
CA HIS A 37 -32.81 -7.90 7.64
C HIS A 37 -31.60 -8.83 7.50
N PRO A 38 -31.61 -10.06 8.04
CA PRO A 38 -30.45 -10.97 8.01
C PRO A 38 -29.94 -11.28 6.60
N ALA A 39 -30.83 -11.22 5.61
CA ALA A 39 -30.50 -11.41 4.19
C ALA A 39 -29.66 -10.26 3.58
N GLU A 40 -29.52 -9.13 4.28
CA GLU A 40 -28.71 -7.99 3.83
C GLU A 40 -27.22 -8.22 4.08
N ILE A 41 -26.84 -9.07 5.06
CA ILE A 41 -25.42 -9.34 5.36
C ILE A 41 -24.70 -9.97 4.15
N PRO A 42 -25.21 -11.06 3.52
CA PRO A 42 -24.55 -11.63 2.35
C PRO A 42 -24.49 -10.65 1.17
N CYS A 43 -25.56 -9.88 0.93
CA CYS A 43 -25.58 -8.85 -0.11
C CYS A 43 -24.55 -7.76 0.17
N PHE A 44 -24.41 -7.34 1.42
CA PHE A 44 -23.43 -6.34 1.82
C PHE A 44 -21.99 -6.84 1.70
N LEU A 45 -21.73 -8.08 2.12
CA LEU A 45 -20.41 -8.71 1.95
C LEU A 45 -20.07 -8.89 0.47
N LEU A 46 -21.05 -9.30 -0.36
CA LEU A 46 -20.87 -9.39 -1.81
C LEU A 46 -20.58 -8.02 -2.42
N PHE A 47 -21.32 -7.00 -2.03
CA PHE A 47 -21.11 -5.62 -2.48
C PHE A 47 -19.74 -5.11 -2.03
N LEU A 48 -19.30 -5.42 -0.80
CA LEU A 48 -17.95 -5.11 -0.33
C LEU A 48 -16.87 -5.78 -1.19
N VAL A 49 -17.01 -7.08 -1.48
CA VAL A 49 -16.07 -7.82 -2.33
C VAL A 49 -16.07 -7.25 -3.76
N LEU A 50 -17.23 -6.91 -4.29
CA LEU A 50 -17.37 -6.29 -5.62
C LEU A 50 -16.68 -4.93 -5.63
N VAL A 51 -16.91 -4.10 -4.63
CA VAL A 51 -16.32 -2.77 -4.52
C VAL A 51 -14.80 -2.88 -4.31
N LEU A 52 -14.32 -3.79 -3.47
CA LEU A 52 -12.89 -4.05 -3.30
C LEU A 52 -12.23 -4.61 -4.57
N SER A 53 -12.97 -5.26 -5.47
CA SER A 53 -12.45 -5.68 -6.77
C SER A 53 -12.54 -4.58 -7.85
N LEU A 54 -13.45 -3.61 -7.70
CA LEU A 54 -13.63 -2.48 -8.60
C LEU A 54 -12.78 -1.25 -8.25
N VAL A 55 -12.36 -1.08 -6.99
CA VAL A 55 -11.48 0.01 -6.60
C VAL A 55 -10.07 -0.26 -7.12
N PRO A 56 -9.50 0.61 -7.95
CA PRO A 56 -8.13 0.49 -8.42
C PRO A 56 -7.16 0.72 -7.24
N PHE A 57 -6.82 -0.34 -6.52
CA PHE A 57 -5.88 -0.25 -5.41
C PHE A 57 -4.47 -0.13 -5.95
N SER A 58 -3.81 1.02 -5.79
CA SER A 58 -2.36 1.04 -5.91
C SER A 58 -1.77 0.12 -4.83
N TYR A 59 -0.88 -0.78 -5.24
CA TYR A 59 -0.22 -1.68 -4.32
C TYR A 59 1.27 -1.76 -4.63
N THR A 60 2.06 -1.89 -3.57
CA THR A 60 3.49 -2.15 -3.72
C THR A 60 3.68 -3.62 -4.04
N GLU A 61 4.39 -3.93 -5.13
CA GLU A 61 4.62 -5.31 -5.59
C GLU A 61 5.85 -5.92 -4.95
N SER A 62 6.93 -5.15 -4.92
CA SER A 62 8.23 -5.59 -4.43
C SER A 62 8.95 -4.47 -3.72
N LEU A 63 9.74 -4.87 -2.73
CA LEU A 63 10.73 -4.04 -2.05
C LEU A 63 12.10 -4.68 -2.21
N GLU A 64 13.08 -3.89 -2.55
CA GLU A 64 14.45 -4.29 -2.78
C GLU A 64 15.40 -3.33 -2.06
N LEU A 65 16.52 -3.86 -1.58
CA LEU A 65 17.66 -3.07 -1.13
C LEU A 65 18.78 -3.24 -2.16
N GLN A 66 19.04 -2.18 -2.93
CA GLN A 66 20.08 -2.10 -3.97
C GLN A 66 21.06 -0.99 -3.60
N ASP A 67 22.35 -1.31 -3.52
CA ASP A 67 23.43 -0.36 -3.21
C ASP A 67 23.15 0.55 -2.00
N GLY A 68 22.59 -0.03 -0.94
CA GLY A 68 22.22 0.68 0.29
C GLY A 68 20.97 1.56 0.20
N LYS A 69 20.29 1.58 -0.96
CA LYS A 69 19.06 2.33 -1.21
C LYS A 69 17.85 1.40 -1.21
N PHE A 70 16.73 1.89 -0.68
CA PHE A 70 15.46 1.18 -0.78
C PHE A 70 14.83 1.46 -2.15
N VAL A 71 14.62 0.40 -2.93
CA VAL A 71 13.98 0.44 -4.23
C VAL A 71 12.68 -0.33 -4.15
N TYR A 72 11.55 0.26 -4.52
CA TYR A 72 10.28 -0.46 -4.51
C TYR A 72 9.46 -0.15 -5.76
N THR A 73 8.67 -1.12 -6.19
CA THR A 73 7.80 -0.97 -7.36
C THR A 73 6.36 -0.91 -6.90
N GLU A 74 5.65 0.13 -7.31
CA GLU A 74 4.22 0.30 -7.06
C GLU A 74 3.46 0.16 -8.37
N ALA A 75 2.45 -0.70 -8.37
CA ALA A 75 1.47 -0.73 -9.45
C ALA A 75 0.55 0.49 -9.26
N CYS A 76 0.85 1.60 -9.94
CA CYS A 76 0.04 2.80 -9.86
C CYS A 76 -1.14 2.70 -10.82
N TYR A 77 -2.32 3.06 -10.32
CA TYR A 77 -3.48 3.33 -11.15
C TYR A 77 -3.57 4.84 -11.39
N ARG A 78 -3.94 5.19 -12.63
CA ARG A 78 -4.18 6.56 -13.10
C ARG A 78 -5.07 7.33 -12.12
N ASP A 79 -4.50 8.26 -11.35
CA ASP A 79 -5.25 9.21 -10.52
C ASP A 79 -5.92 10.21 -11.48
N HIS A 80 -7.10 9.87 -11.96
CA HIS A 80 -7.96 10.81 -12.67
C HIS A 80 -9.17 11.00 -11.78
N GLY A 81 -9.20 12.14 -11.12
CA GLY A 81 -10.23 12.52 -10.15
C GLY A 81 -11.61 12.05 -10.60
N PHE A 82 -12.31 11.39 -9.68
CA PHE A 82 -13.75 11.09 -9.63
C PHE A 82 -14.53 11.02 -10.96
N SER A 83 -13.94 10.50 -12.03
CA SER A 83 -14.64 10.24 -13.28
C SER A 83 -15.10 8.78 -13.23
N PHE A 84 -16.39 8.59 -12.97
CA PHE A 84 -17.11 7.33 -13.13
C PHE A 84 -17.16 6.93 -14.61
N VAL A 85 -16.00 6.77 -15.24
CA VAL A 85 -15.89 6.07 -16.50
C VAL A 85 -15.64 4.63 -16.11
N ILE A 86 -16.53 3.74 -16.54
CA ILE A 86 -16.30 2.28 -16.51
C ILE A 86 -15.06 2.02 -17.37
N ARG A 87 -13.89 2.11 -16.74
CA ARG A 87 -12.61 2.02 -17.43
C ARG A 87 -12.32 0.55 -17.64
N ARG A 88 -12.18 0.16 -18.92
CA ARG A 88 -11.39 -1.02 -19.31
C ARG A 88 -10.15 -1.03 -18.44
N LEU A 89 -9.94 -2.14 -17.72
CA LEU A 89 -8.73 -2.57 -17.03
C LEU A 89 -7.49 -1.99 -17.74
N THR A 90 -7.12 -0.76 -17.37
CA THR A 90 -6.03 -0.05 -18.03
C THR A 90 -4.77 -0.65 -17.42
N PRO A 91 -3.77 -1.06 -18.22
CA PRO A 91 -2.60 -1.75 -17.70
C PRO A 91 -1.97 -0.94 -16.58
N GLN A 92 -1.81 -1.58 -15.41
CA GLN A 92 -1.05 -1.05 -14.29
C GLN A 92 0.33 -0.70 -14.81
N THR A 93 0.70 0.57 -14.76
CA THR A 93 2.05 0.97 -15.15
C THR A 93 2.90 0.93 -13.87
N PRO A 94 3.93 0.06 -13.83
CA PRO A 94 4.79 -0.01 -12.66
C PRO A 94 5.57 1.29 -12.54
N VAL A 95 5.51 1.91 -11.37
CA VAL A 95 6.37 3.03 -10.99
C VAL A 95 7.40 2.50 -10.02
N THR A 96 8.67 2.65 -10.36
CA THR A 96 9.77 2.28 -9.47
C THR A 96 10.21 3.51 -8.72
N PHE A 97 10.24 3.43 -7.39
CA PHE A 97 10.72 4.46 -6.49
C PHE A 97 12.04 4.02 -5.88
N THR A 98 13.01 4.92 -5.83
CA THR A 98 14.32 4.72 -5.24
C THR A 98 14.56 5.79 -4.19
N ILE A 99 14.61 5.39 -2.92
CA ILE A 99 14.88 6.29 -1.80
C ILE A 99 16.38 6.51 -1.72
N GLU A 100 16.80 7.70 -2.11
CA GLU A 100 18.23 8.05 -2.23
C GLU A 100 18.84 8.52 -0.92
N ARG A 101 18.07 9.25 -0.12
CA ARG A 101 18.54 9.85 1.13
C ARG A 101 17.56 9.52 2.23
N LEU A 102 17.86 8.45 2.96
CA LEU A 102 17.02 7.99 4.05
C LEU A 102 17.24 8.87 5.28
N ARG A 103 16.21 9.62 5.67
CA ARG A 103 16.16 10.41 6.91
C ARG A 103 15.65 9.58 8.09
N GLY A 104 14.67 8.70 7.83
CA GLY A 104 14.02 7.91 8.88
C GLY A 104 13.48 6.59 8.38
N ILE A 105 13.48 5.60 9.27
CA ILE A 105 12.85 4.30 9.04
C ILE A 105 12.10 3.87 10.31
N GLU A 106 10.81 3.60 10.16
CA GLU A 106 9.98 3.03 11.21
C GLU A 106 9.45 1.67 10.78
N PHE A 107 9.49 0.71 11.70
CA PHE A 107 8.90 -0.61 11.53
C PHE A 107 7.61 -0.67 12.34
N LYS A 108 6.48 -0.94 11.68
CA LYS A 108 5.18 -1.02 12.33
C LYS A 108 4.49 -2.33 12.02
N GLN A 109 3.77 -2.83 13.02
CA GLN A 109 3.05 -4.09 12.95
C GLN A 109 1.76 -4.01 13.76
N ASN A 110 0.64 -3.98 13.05
CA ASN A 110 -0.69 -3.98 13.63
C ASN A 110 -1.08 -5.39 14.12
N VAL A 111 -2.18 -5.50 14.89
CA VAL A 111 -2.64 -6.78 15.46
C VAL A 111 -2.89 -7.84 14.38
N ILE A 112 -3.55 -7.46 13.28
CA ILE A 112 -3.82 -8.38 12.17
C ILE A 112 -2.52 -8.78 11.47
N GLU A 113 -1.61 -7.82 11.23
CA GLU A 113 -0.31 -8.07 10.61
C GLU A 113 0.52 -9.08 11.42
N LYS A 114 0.48 -9.00 12.77
CA LYS A 114 1.12 -9.96 13.67
C LYS A 114 0.61 -11.40 13.48
N LEU A 115 -0.69 -11.59 13.25
CA LEU A 115 -1.28 -12.92 13.06
C LEU A 115 -0.72 -13.65 11.84
N PHE A 116 -0.27 -12.90 10.83
CA PHE A 116 0.23 -13.46 9.57
C PHE A 116 1.75 -13.33 9.41
N ASP A 117 2.45 -12.95 10.48
CA ASP A 117 3.89 -12.60 10.47
C ASP A 117 4.24 -11.64 9.32
N SER A 118 3.38 -10.63 9.13
CA SER A 118 3.58 -9.57 8.17
C SER A 118 3.69 -8.23 8.87
N GLY A 119 4.13 -7.19 8.19
CA GLY A 119 4.17 -5.83 8.72
C GLY A 119 4.35 -4.80 7.62
N HIS A 120 4.60 -3.57 8.05
CA HIS A 120 4.86 -2.47 7.15
C HIS A 120 6.00 -1.59 7.65
N ILE A 121 6.66 -0.92 6.71
CA ILE A 121 7.67 0.08 7.01
C ILE A 121 7.23 1.45 6.56
N ILE A 122 7.69 2.46 7.29
CA ILE A 122 7.60 3.86 6.91
C ILE A 122 9.01 4.34 6.65
N LEU A 123 9.28 4.73 5.41
CA LEU A 123 10.56 5.30 5.00
C LEU A 123 10.35 6.79 4.76
N ASP A 124 11.14 7.60 5.43
CA ASP A 124 11.19 9.05 5.24
C ASP A 124 12.50 9.41 4.53
N GLY A 125 12.41 10.06 3.38
CA GLY A 125 13.58 10.43 2.62
C GLY A 125 13.28 11.11 1.28
N HIS A 126 14.35 11.57 0.65
CA HIS A 126 14.29 12.03 -0.73
C HIS A 126 14.24 10.81 -1.67
N THR A 127 13.34 10.86 -2.64
CA THR A 127 13.05 9.71 -3.51
C THR A 127 13.08 10.14 -4.96
N LEU A 128 13.76 9.36 -5.79
CA LEU A 128 13.64 9.41 -7.24
C LEU A 128 12.61 8.39 -7.69
N TYR A 129 11.95 8.66 -8.80
CA TYR A 129 11.06 7.68 -9.42
C TYR A 129 11.39 7.51 -10.89
N THR A 130 11.09 6.32 -11.41
CA THR A 130 11.17 5.97 -12.82
C THR A 130 9.82 5.42 -13.24
N ALA A 131 9.22 6.06 -14.23
CA ALA A 131 7.93 5.69 -14.81
C ALA A 131 7.97 5.91 -16.33
N ASP A 132 7.00 5.34 -17.05
CA ASP A 132 6.79 5.64 -18.47
C ASP A 132 6.47 7.15 -18.62
N GLU A 133 7.10 7.80 -19.61
CA GLU A 133 7.04 9.25 -19.87
C GLU A 133 5.60 9.79 -19.89
N ARG A 134 4.64 8.96 -20.32
CA ARG A 134 3.22 9.31 -20.39
C ARG A 134 2.57 9.55 -19.02
N TYR A 135 3.24 9.22 -17.92
CA TYR A 135 2.67 9.21 -16.57
C TYR A 135 3.44 10.03 -15.54
N VAL A 136 4.54 10.67 -15.94
CA VAL A 136 5.43 11.46 -15.06
C VAL A 136 4.63 12.55 -14.34
N ASP A 137 3.80 13.31 -15.06
CA ASP A 137 3.01 14.42 -14.50
C ASP A 137 1.94 13.98 -13.49
N SER A 138 1.59 12.69 -13.45
CA SER A 138 0.58 12.15 -12.54
C SER A 138 1.17 11.61 -11.24
N ILE A 139 2.50 11.50 -11.15
CA ILE A 139 3.19 11.00 -9.97
C ILE A 139 3.45 12.16 -9.03
N LYS A 140 2.77 12.15 -7.88
CA LYS A 140 3.04 13.10 -6.80
C LYS A 140 4.37 12.73 -6.15
N ASP A 141 5.24 13.72 -6.01
CA ASP A 141 6.40 13.60 -5.12
C ASP A 141 5.94 13.27 -3.71
N ARG A 142 6.64 12.33 -3.08
CA ARG A 142 6.37 11.88 -1.72
C ARG A 142 7.69 11.84 -0.98
N GLU A 143 7.70 12.39 0.21
CA GLU A 143 8.83 12.28 1.15
C GLU A 143 8.66 11.09 2.10
N VAL A 144 7.41 10.66 2.33
CA VAL A 144 7.07 9.58 3.26
C VAL A 144 6.42 8.43 2.52
N HIS A 145 7.07 7.28 2.55
CA HIS A 145 6.70 6.07 1.84
C HIS A 145 6.24 5.00 2.84
N ARG A 146 5.00 4.51 2.69
CA ARG A 146 4.45 3.45 3.54
C ARG A 146 4.32 2.17 2.72
N ILE A 147 5.11 1.17 3.07
CA ILE A 147 5.21 -0.08 2.30
C ILE A 147 4.65 -1.22 3.15
N TYR A 148 3.52 -1.77 2.73
CA TYR A 148 2.76 -2.79 3.47
C TYR A 148 2.98 -4.19 2.91
N GLY A 149 2.74 -5.20 3.75
CA GLY A 149 2.71 -6.60 3.34
C GLY A 149 4.08 -7.25 3.25
N ILE A 150 5.04 -6.76 4.04
CA ILE A 150 6.36 -7.40 4.15
C ILE A 150 6.18 -8.71 4.92
N PRO A 151 6.48 -9.88 4.34
CA PRO A 151 6.44 -11.16 5.04
C PRO A 151 7.65 -11.34 5.96
N HIS A 152 7.57 -12.26 6.93
CA HIS A 152 8.67 -12.58 7.85
C HIS A 152 9.19 -11.34 8.57
N PHE A 153 8.27 -10.52 9.07
CA PHE A 153 8.55 -9.12 9.40
C PHE A 153 9.64 -8.95 10.47
N LYS A 154 9.69 -9.86 11.46
CA LYS A 154 10.72 -9.83 12.50
C LYS A 154 12.13 -10.10 11.95
N GLU A 155 12.25 -11.07 11.05
CA GLU A 155 13.52 -11.42 10.41
C GLU A 155 13.98 -10.28 9.50
N PHE A 156 13.06 -9.75 8.69
CA PHE A 156 13.30 -8.58 7.86
C PHE A 156 13.76 -7.37 8.69
N GLN A 157 13.08 -7.07 9.78
CA GLN A 157 13.45 -5.96 10.67
C GLN A 157 14.85 -6.14 11.23
N LYS A 158 15.21 -7.35 11.66
CA LYS A 158 16.55 -7.66 12.17
C LYS A 158 17.61 -7.45 11.09
N GLU A 159 17.40 -7.97 9.89
CA GLU A 159 18.34 -7.81 8.77
C GLU A 159 18.57 -6.33 8.42
N ILE A 160 17.51 -5.54 8.34
CA ILE A 160 17.65 -4.11 8.05
C ILE A 160 18.39 -3.37 9.18
N TYR A 161 18.14 -3.70 10.45
CA TYR A 161 18.91 -3.11 11.55
C TYR A 161 20.39 -3.47 11.51
N GLU A 162 20.73 -4.71 11.18
CA GLU A 162 22.12 -5.12 11.00
C GLU A 162 22.78 -4.30 9.89
N LYS A 163 22.12 -4.15 8.74
CA LYS A 163 22.61 -3.35 7.60
C LYS A 163 22.73 -1.85 7.89
N LEU A 164 21.86 -1.33 8.76
CA LEU A 164 21.95 0.05 9.25
C LEU A 164 23.17 0.22 10.18
N ASN A 165 23.45 -0.76 11.02
CA ASN A 165 24.58 -0.73 11.95
C ASN A 165 25.93 -0.96 11.25
N THR A 166 25.97 -1.75 10.17
CA THR A 166 27.18 -1.95 9.37
C THR A 166 27.47 -0.78 8.41
N GLY A 167 26.56 0.19 8.30
CA GLY A 167 26.70 1.32 7.38
C GLY A 167 26.43 0.96 5.92
N GLU A 168 25.91 -0.24 5.64
CA GLU A 168 25.49 -0.66 4.29
C GLU A 168 24.28 0.15 3.79
N ILE A 169 23.50 0.74 4.69
CA ILE A 169 22.41 1.66 4.37
C ILE A 169 22.83 3.06 4.76
N ALA A 170 23.04 3.92 3.77
CA ALA A 170 23.44 5.31 3.99
C ALA A 170 22.30 6.10 4.65
N ARG A 171 22.53 6.53 5.90
CA ARG A 171 21.75 7.57 6.57
C ARG A 171 22.46 8.91 6.40
N ILE A 172 21.69 9.96 6.13
CA ILE A 172 22.19 11.34 6.02
C ILE A 172 21.61 12.15 7.19
#